data_AF-A0A3D4EGD5-F1
#
_entry.id   AF-A0A3D4EGD5-F1
#
_cell.length_a   1.000
_cell.length_b   1.000
_cell.length_c   1.000
_cell.angle_alpha   90.00
_cell.angle_beta   90.00
_cell.angle_gamma   90.00
#
_symmetry.space_group_name_H-M   'P 1'
#
loop_
_entity.id
_entity.type
_entity.pdbx_description
1 polymer ?
#
loop_
_entity_poly.entity_id
_entity_poly.type
_entity_poly.pdbx_seq_one_letter_code
_entity_poly.pdbx_strand_id
1 'polypeptide(L)'
;IKGGDWFVDSAVFIANLTGIPKFIIGATIVSVATTLPELTVSVTGVIDGELDLAVGNAVGSVTANIGLIMGISLVCMPAVIKRSQFWLKGVLMSAAALLLWILCKDGTLHMLPSFALFVLLAVYVWDNIRDAKNDVGS
;
A
#
# COMPACT_ATOMS: atom_id res chain seq x y z
N ILE A 1 4.40 15.47 19.32
CA ILE A 1 5.00 14.18 18.89
C ILE A 1 4.29 12.96 19.53
N LYS A 2 2.99 13.02 19.88
CA LYS A 2 2.21 11.88 20.42
C LYS A 2 1.04 11.45 19.53
N GLY A 3 0.90 12.06 18.35
CA GLY A 3 -0.26 11.84 17.49
C GLY A 3 -0.38 10.40 16.98
N GLY A 4 0.74 9.78 16.63
CA GLY A 4 0.77 8.37 16.21
C GLY A 4 0.34 7.41 17.33
N ASP A 5 0.96 7.52 18.51
CA ASP A 5 0.61 6.69 19.66
C ASP A 5 -0.86 6.88 20.06
N TRP A 6 -1.34 8.12 20.15
CA TRP A 6 -2.74 8.40 20.47
C TRP A 6 -3.72 7.88 19.42
N PHE A 7 -3.34 7.93 18.15
CA PHE A 7 -4.14 7.37 17.06
C PHE A 7 -4.23 5.85 17.16
N VAL A 8 -3.10 5.17 17.38
CA VAL A 8 -3.05 3.71 17.55
C VAL A 8 -3.82 3.28 18.81
N ASP A 9 -3.63 3.97 19.93
CA ASP A 9 -4.35 3.71 21.19
C ASP A 9 -5.87 3.87 21.01
N SER A 10 -6.30 4.92 20.30
CA SER A 10 -7.71 5.15 19.99
C SER A 10 -8.28 4.08 19.07
N ALA A 11 -7.52 3.64 18.07
CA ALA A 11 -7.92 2.55 17.18
C ALA A 11 -8.08 1.22 17.93
N VAL A 12 -7.15 0.92 18.85
CA VAL A 12 -7.23 -0.26 19.74
C VAL A 12 -8.42 -0.16 20.69
N PHE A 13 -8.70 1.03 21.21
CA PHE A 13 -9.87 1.28 22.07
C PHE A 13 -11.18 1.02 21.33
N ILE A 14 -11.32 1.51 20.09
CA ILE A 14 -12.49 1.25 19.23
C ILE A 14 -12.63 -0.25 18.94
N ALA A 15 -11.53 -0.95 18.65
CA ALA A 15 -11.55 -2.40 18.43
C ALA A 15 -12.10 -3.15 19.65
N ASN A 16 -11.66 -2.78 20.86
CA ASN A 16 -12.13 -3.39 22.10
C ASN A 16 -13.61 -3.07 22.40
N LEU A 17 -14.09 -1.86 22.11
CA LEU A 17 -15.49 -1.47 22.31
C LEU A 17 -16.45 -2.16 21.34
N THR A 18 -16.04 -2.33 20.10
CA THR A 18 -16.88 -2.89 19.03
C THR A 18 -16.79 -4.41 18.92
N GLY A 19 -15.84 -5.04 19.64
CA GLY A 19 -15.55 -6.47 19.53
C GLY A 19 -14.88 -6.87 18.20
N ILE A 20 -14.51 -5.91 17.36
CA ILE A 20 -13.85 -6.16 16.08
C ILE A 20 -12.36 -6.49 16.35
N PRO A 21 -11.81 -7.56 15.74
CA PRO A 21 -10.40 -7.90 15.86
C PRO A 21 -9.47 -6.72 15.52
N LYS A 22 -8.47 -6.48 16.37
CA LYS A 22 -7.49 -5.37 16.20
C LYS A 22 -6.82 -5.37 14.83
N PHE A 23 -6.56 -6.56 14.27
CA PHE A 23 -5.99 -6.70 12.93
C PHE A 23 -6.89 -6.09 11.84
N ILE A 24 -8.22 -6.23 11.94
CA ILE A 24 -9.17 -5.66 10.98
C ILE A 24 -9.15 -4.13 11.06
N ILE A 25 -9.13 -3.56 12.28
CA ILE A 25 -9.03 -2.10 12.46
C ILE A 25 -7.71 -1.57 11.91
N GLY A 26 -6.61 -2.31 12.13
CA GLY A 26 -5.30 -2.02 11.55
C GLY A 26 -5.35 -2.01 10.01
N ALA A 27 -5.93 -3.05 9.42
CA ALA A 27 -6.04 -3.22 7.97
C ALA A 27 -6.97 -2.19 7.30
N THR A 28 -7.87 -1.56 8.05
CA THR A 28 -8.89 -0.64 7.50
C THR A 28 -8.63 0.80 7.92
N ILE A 29 -8.99 1.17 9.14
CA ILE A 29 -8.96 2.56 9.63
C ILE A 29 -7.52 3.07 9.68
N VAL A 30 -6.61 2.29 10.26
CA VAL A 30 -5.20 2.70 10.40
C VAL A 30 -4.56 2.79 9.02
N SER A 31 -4.74 1.77 8.18
CA SER A 31 -4.23 1.79 6.80
C SER A 31 -4.73 2.99 5.99
N VAL A 32 -6.02 3.30 6.05
CA VAL A 32 -6.60 4.44 5.32
C VAL A 32 -6.05 5.76 5.86
N ALA A 33 -5.97 5.92 7.18
CA ALA A 33 -5.42 7.12 7.80
C ALA A 33 -3.95 7.37 7.41
N THR A 34 -3.15 6.30 7.29
CA THR A 34 -1.75 6.41 6.88
C THR A 34 -1.57 6.75 5.41
N THR A 35 -2.53 6.41 4.53
CA THR A 35 -2.43 6.63 3.08
C THR A 35 -3.20 7.88 2.60
N LEU A 36 -3.99 8.48 3.48
CA LEU A 36 -4.78 9.68 3.22
C LEU A 36 -3.94 10.90 2.76
N PRO A 37 -2.80 11.21 3.41
CA PRO A 37 -1.92 12.29 2.95
C PRO A 37 -1.43 12.06 1.51
N GLU A 38 -1.00 10.84 1.19
CA GLU A 38 -0.51 10.46 -0.12
C GLU A 38 -1.62 10.56 -1.18
N LEU A 39 -2.81 10.06 -0.86
CA LEU A 39 -3.97 10.19 -1.75
C LEU A 39 -4.31 11.66 -2.01
N THR A 40 -4.24 12.50 -0.98
CA THR A 40 -4.49 13.93 -1.12
C THR A 40 -3.48 14.56 -2.07
N VAL A 41 -2.17 14.34 -1.86
CA VAL A 41 -1.11 14.89 -2.72
C VAL A 41 -1.21 14.38 -4.16
N SER A 42 -1.49 13.09 -4.36
CA SER A 42 -1.64 12.54 -5.71
C SER A 42 -2.88 13.10 -6.43
N VAL A 43 -4.02 13.25 -5.73
CA VAL A 43 -5.24 13.81 -6.33
C VAL A 43 -5.07 15.29 -6.65
N THR A 44 -4.51 16.09 -5.73
CA THR A 44 -4.26 17.51 -5.98
C THR A 44 -3.27 17.70 -7.12
N GLY A 45 -2.20 16.89 -7.19
CA GLY A 45 -1.25 16.94 -8.30
C GLY A 45 -1.88 16.68 -9.66
N VAL A 46 -2.83 15.73 -9.75
CA VAL A 46 -3.57 15.48 -11.00
C VAL A 46 -4.49 16.66 -11.35
N ILE A 47 -5.19 17.23 -10.36
CA ILE A 47 -6.10 18.38 -10.58
C ILE A 47 -5.32 19.61 -11.05
N ASP A 48 -4.12 19.81 -10.52
CA ASP A 48 -3.26 20.95 -10.85
C ASP A 48 -2.48 20.74 -12.17
N GLY A 49 -2.64 19.59 -12.84
CA GLY A 49 -1.95 19.26 -14.09
C GLY A 49 -0.51 18.76 -13.92
N GLU A 50 -0.06 18.59 -12.68
CA GLU A 50 1.25 18.11 -12.27
C GLU A 50 1.25 16.57 -12.16
N LEU A 51 1.08 15.89 -13.31
CA LEU A 51 1.08 14.42 -13.39
C LEU A 51 2.38 13.80 -12.86
N ASP A 52 3.52 14.45 -13.09
CA ASP A 52 4.82 13.99 -12.59
C ASP A 52 4.91 14.00 -11.06
N LEU A 53 4.31 15.00 -10.42
CA LEU A 53 4.21 15.08 -8.95
C LEU A 53 3.34 13.94 -8.41
N ALA A 54 2.18 13.70 -9.03
CA ALA A 54 1.26 12.65 -8.61
C ALA A 54 1.87 11.24 -8.72
N VAL A 55 2.60 10.98 -9.79
CA VAL A 55 3.35 9.73 -10.00
C VAL A 55 4.53 9.62 -9.04
N GLY A 56 5.30 10.70 -8.88
CA GLY A 56 6.43 10.77 -7.97
C GLY A 56 6.02 10.48 -6.53
N ASN A 57 4.88 11.03 -6.09
CA ASN A 57 4.31 10.73 -4.78
C ASN A 57 3.88 9.27 -4.65
N ALA A 58 3.19 8.70 -5.65
CA ALA A 58 2.76 7.30 -5.61
C ALA A 58 3.94 6.31 -5.52
N VAL A 59 4.97 6.51 -6.36
CA VAL A 59 6.16 5.63 -6.38
C VAL A 59 7.05 5.88 -5.16
N GLY A 60 7.24 7.14 -4.77
CA GLY A 60 8.07 7.54 -3.64
C GLY A 60 7.55 7.01 -2.32
N SER A 61 6.24 7.12 -2.07
CA SER A 61 5.61 6.67 -0.82
C SER A 61 5.65 5.16 -0.66
N VAL A 62 5.44 4.38 -1.73
CA VAL A 62 5.61 2.92 -1.69
C VAL A 62 7.07 2.55 -1.42
N THR A 63 8.01 3.25 -2.04
CA THR A 63 9.45 3.03 -1.82
C THR A 63 9.86 3.35 -0.38
N ALA A 64 9.36 4.44 0.19
CA ALA A 64 9.60 4.81 1.59
C ALA A 64 8.96 3.79 2.56
N ASN A 65 7.73 3.35 2.30
CA ASN A 65 7.04 2.38 3.15
C ASN A 65 7.76 1.02 3.19
N ILE A 66 8.27 0.54 2.06
CA ILE A 66 9.00 -0.74 2.01
C ILE A 66 10.46 -0.58 2.45
N GLY A 67 11.17 0.43 1.94
CA GLY A 67 12.59 0.60 2.21
C GLY A 67 12.86 1.09 3.63
N LEU A 68 12.17 2.17 4.03
CA LEU A 68 12.42 2.84 5.31
C LEU A 68 11.56 2.23 6.42
N ILE A 69 10.23 2.26 6.28
CA ILE A 69 9.33 1.86 7.38
C ILE A 69 9.45 0.35 7.64
N MET A 70 9.30 -0.48 6.62
CA MET A 70 9.42 -1.93 6.76
C MET A 70 10.86 -2.34 7.09
N GLY A 71 11.88 -1.68 6.53
CA GLY A 71 13.28 -1.90 6.88
C GLY A 71 13.56 -1.67 8.38
N ILE A 72 13.13 -0.54 8.93
CA ILE A 72 13.25 -0.25 10.37
C ILE A 72 12.41 -1.23 11.18
N SER A 73 11.19 -1.53 10.75
CA SER A 73 10.30 -2.48 11.44
C SER A 73 10.90 -3.88 11.56
N LEU A 74 11.61 -4.34 10.53
CA LEU A 74 12.31 -5.62 10.54
C LEU A 74 13.49 -5.66 11.52
N VAL A 75 14.23 -4.56 11.63
CA VAL A 75 15.34 -4.43 12.59
C VAL A 75 14.80 -4.41 14.02
N CYS A 76 13.67 -3.73 14.26
CA CYS A 76 13.07 -3.62 15.59
C CYS A 76 12.21 -4.83 16.00
N MET A 77 11.56 -5.51 15.04
CA MET A 77 10.62 -6.62 15.27
C MET A 77 10.76 -7.73 14.20
N PRO A 78 11.75 -8.63 14.33
CA PRO A 78 12.09 -9.60 13.28
C PRO A 78 11.06 -10.74 13.05
N ALA A 79 10.08 -10.92 13.94
CA ALA A 79 9.42 -12.21 14.16
C ALA A 79 8.12 -12.48 13.38
N VAL A 80 7.74 -11.70 12.36
CA VAL A 80 6.34 -11.70 11.85
C VAL A 80 6.17 -12.17 10.39
N ILE A 81 7.23 -12.44 9.62
CA ILE A 81 7.08 -12.64 8.16
C ILE A 81 7.25 -14.10 7.72
N LYS A 82 6.15 -14.72 7.27
CA LYS A 82 6.17 -16.00 6.53
C LYS A 82 6.74 -15.78 5.12
N ARG A 83 7.89 -16.38 4.80
CA ARG A 83 8.59 -16.23 3.50
C ARG A 83 7.74 -16.57 2.26
N SER A 84 6.83 -17.53 2.38
CA SER A 84 5.96 -17.99 1.27
C SER A 84 5.03 -16.90 0.74
N GLN A 85 4.62 -15.96 1.59
CA GLN A 85 3.67 -14.90 1.25
C GLN A 85 4.37 -13.65 0.67
N PHE A 86 5.70 -13.57 0.78
CA PHE A 86 6.46 -12.36 0.43
C PHE A 86 6.92 -12.36 -1.03
N TRP A 87 7.32 -13.51 -1.58
CA TRP A 87 8.02 -13.54 -2.87
C TRP A 87 7.10 -13.18 -4.05
N LEU A 88 5.90 -13.75 -4.10
CA LEU A 88 4.93 -13.44 -5.17
C LEU A 88 4.46 -11.98 -5.12
N LYS A 89 4.16 -11.46 -3.92
CA LYS A 89 3.77 -10.06 -3.71
C LYS A 89 4.90 -9.10 -4.09
N GLY A 90 6.14 -9.45 -3.73
CA GLY A 90 7.33 -8.69 -4.14
C GLY A 90 7.51 -8.65 -5.65
N VAL A 91 7.40 -9.79 -6.33
CA VAL A 91 7.50 -9.86 -7.80
C VAL A 91 6.41 -9.04 -8.48
N LEU A 92 5.16 -9.13 -8.01
CA LEU A 92 4.04 -8.35 -8.56
C LEU A 92 4.23 -6.84 -8.34
N MET A 93 4.70 -6.41 -7.17
CA MET A 93 5.01 -4.99 -6.90
C MET A 93 6.18 -4.49 -7.75
N SER A 94 7.24 -5.29 -7.93
CA SER A 94 8.35 -4.95 -8.82
C SER A 94 7.90 -4.87 -10.29
N ALA A 95 7.04 -5.78 -10.74
CA ALA A 95 6.47 -5.74 -12.09
C ALA A 95 5.60 -4.49 -12.29
N ALA A 96 4.78 -4.13 -11.31
CA ALA A 96 3.99 -2.90 -11.34
C ALA A 96 4.88 -1.66 -11.45
N ALA A 97 5.94 -1.58 -10.63
CA ALA A 97 6.88 -0.47 -10.64
C ALA A 97 7.63 -0.36 -11.98
N LEU A 98 8.08 -1.49 -12.55
CA LEU A 98 8.73 -1.53 -13.87
C LEU A 98 7.77 -1.10 -14.98
N LEU A 99 6.52 -1.58 -14.95
CA LEU A 99 5.50 -1.20 -15.92
C LEU A 99 5.24 0.31 -15.86
N LEU A 100 5.07 0.86 -14.65
CA LEU A 100 4.86 2.28 -14.42
C LEU A 100 6.05 3.11 -14.91
N TRP A 101 7.28 2.66 -14.66
CA TRP A 101 8.49 3.31 -15.18
C TRP A 101 8.56 3.32 -16.71
N ILE A 102 8.21 2.21 -17.37
CA ILE A 102 8.14 2.13 -18.84
C ILE A 102 7.08 3.10 -19.37
N LEU A 103 5.91 3.16 -18.74
CA LEU A 103 4.80 4.04 -19.14
C LEU A 103 5.13 5.54 -18.94
N CYS A 104 5.91 5.88 -17.93
CA CYS A 104 6.32 7.26 -17.65
C CYS A 104 7.55 7.72 -18.46
N LYS A 105 8.20 6.83 -19.21
CA LYS A 105 9.42 7.17 -19.95
C LYS A 105 9.22 8.26 -21.01
N ASP A 106 8.02 8.33 -21.58
CA ASP A 106 7.66 9.32 -22.61
C ASP A 106 7.03 10.60 -22.01
N GLY A 107 7.06 10.76 -20.67
CA GLY A 107 6.53 11.93 -19.95
C GLY A 107 5.02 12.11 -20.06
N THR A 108 4.31 11.13 -20.64
CA THR A 108 2.87 11.20 -20.90
C THR A 108 2.19 9.89 -20.50
N LEU A 109 1.32 9.96 -19.49
CA LEU A 109 0.46 8.84 -19.09
C LEU A 109 -0.81 8.86 -19.94
N HIS A 110 -0.79 8.14 -21.07
CA HIS A 110 -1.98 7.93 -21.87
C HIS A 110 -2.97 6.98 -21.16
N MET A 111 -4.28 7.25 -21.26
CA MET A 111 -5.32 6.42 -20.60
C MET A 111 -5.29 4.94 -21.02
N LEU A 112 -4.89 4.66 -22.26
CA LEU A 112 -4.89 3.31 -22.83
C LEU A 112 -3.86 2.38 -22.13
N PRO A 113 -2.58 2.77 -21.98
CA PRO A 113 -1.62 1.97 -21.22
C PRO A 113 -1.91 1.97 -19.70
N SER A 114 -2.57 2.99 -19.13
CA SER A 114 -3.03 2.95 -17.72
C SER A 114 -4.00 1.80 -17.44
N PHE A 115 -4.73 1.32 -18.45
CA PHE A 115 -5.58 0.14 -18.31
C PHE A 115 -4.76 -1.13 -17.97
N ALA A 116 -3.52 -1.23 -18.45
CA ALA A 116 -2.63 -2.34 -18.11
C ALA A 116 -2.26 -2.35 -16.61
N LEU A 117 -2.08 -1.16 -16.00
CA LEU A 117 -1.88 -1.05 -14.55
C LEU A 117 -3.13 -1.48 -13.77
N PHE A 118 -4.33 -1.15 -14.27
CA PHE A 118 -5.59 -1.60 -13.68
C PHE A 118 -5.77 -3.13 -13.77
N VAL A 119 -5.42 -3.73 -14.91
CA VAL A 119 -5.44 -5.19 -15.07
C VAL A 119 -4.46 -5.86 -14.11
N LEU A 120 -3.25 -5.31 -13.98
CA LEU A 120 -2.26 -5.82 -13.03
C LEU A 120 -2.72 -5.68 -11.57
N LEU A 121 -3.38 -4.56 -11.22
CA LEU A 121 -4.02 -4.38 -9.92
C LEU A 121 -5.12 -5.42 -9.68
N ALA A 122 -5.97 -5.68 -10.67
CA ALA A 122 -7.03 -6.69 -10.56
C ALA A 122 -6.46 -8.10 -10.34
N VAL A 123 -5.39 -8.46 -11.04
CA VAL A 123 -4.66 -9.72 -10.83
C VAL A 123 -4.06 -9.79 -9.43
N TYR A 124 -3.43 -8.71 -8.96
CA TYR A 124 -2.86 -8.63 -7.61
C TYR A 124 -3.94 -8.78 -6.52
N VAL A 125 -5.07 -8.09 -6.66
CA VAL A 125 -6.20 -8.20 -5.71
C VAL A 125 -6.79 -9.60 -5.73
N TRP A 126 -6.96 -10.22 -6.91
CA TRP A 126 -7.45 -11.57 -7.04
C TRP A 126 -6.55 -12.59 -6.33
N ASP A 127 -5.24 -12.50 -6.55
CA ASP A 127 -4.25 -13.35 -5.90
C ASP A 127 -4.26 -13.15 -4.37
N ASN A 128 -4.37 -11.90 -3.92
CA ASN A 128 -4.45 -11.56 -2.49
C ASN A 128 -5.71 -12.15 -1.82
N ILE A 129 -6.87 -12.08 -2.50
CA ILE A 129 -8.12 -12.68 -2.00
C ILE A 129 -8.01 -14.22 -1.97
N ARG A 130 -7.40 -14.83 -2.99
CA ARG A 130 -7.20 -16.28 -3.05
C ARG A 130 -6.31 -16.74 -1.89
N ASP A 131 -5.21 -16.05 -1.65
CA ASP A 131 -4.30 -16.33 -0.54
C ASP A 131 -4.97 -16.12 0.82
N ALA A 132 -5.73 -15.03 1.00
CA ALA A 132 -6.47 -14.78 2.23
C ALA A 132 -7.50 -15.89 2.54
N LYS A 133 -8.17 -16.43 1.52
CA LYS A 133 -9.11 -17.55 1.68
C LYS A 133 -8.41 -18.87 2.01
N ASN A 134 -7.18 -19.06 1.52
CA ASN A 134 -6.38 -20.26 1.82
C ASN A 134 -5.79 -20.22 3.25
N ASP A 135 -5.37 -19.04 3.74
CA ASP A 135 -4.83 -18.88 5.11
C ASP A 135 -5.93 -18.93 6.20
N VAL A 136 -7.19 -18.62 5.88
CA VAL A 136 -8.34 -18.76 6.81
C VAL A 136 -8.80 -20.23 6.93
N GLY A 137 -8.33 -21.12 6.04
CA GLY A 137 -8.71 -22.54 6.00
C GLY A 137 -7.73 -23.51 6.67
N SER A 138 -6.68 -23.03 7.34
CA SER A 138 -5.65 -23.86 8.00
C SER A 138 -5.52 -23.58 9.49
#